data_AF-A0A1N7AQH0-F1
#
_entry.id   AF-A0A1N7AQH0-F1
#
_cell.length_a   1.000
_cell.length_b   1.000
_cell.length_c   1.000
_cell.angle_alpha   90.00
_cell.angle_beta   90.00
_cell.angle_gamma   90.00
#
_symmetry.space_group_name_H-M   'P 1'
#
loop_
_entity.id
_entity.type
_entity.pdbx_description
1 polymer ?
#
loop_
_entity_poly.entity_id
_entity_poly.type
_entity_poly.pdbx_seq_one_letter_code
_entity_poly.pdbx_strand_id
1 'polypeptide(L)'
;MELNFTNDDNYKYQKAKDKVEAIKGFYGNLLAYCIVIPILAFINYNTTSFPWAIFPALGWGFGVIMNGLCAYGYSPLFGKNWEERKIKEFMQE
;
A
#
# COMPACT_ATOMS: atom_id res chain seq x y z
N MET A 1 -14.21 -18.53 31.14
CA MET A 1 -14.10 -17.11 30.74
C MET A 1 -12.70 -16.78 30.19
N GLU A 2 -11.99 -17.74 29.57
CA GLU A 2 -10.61 -17.55 29.08
C GLU A 2 -10.48 -17.60 27.55
N LEU A 3 -11.50 -18.07 26.82
CA LEU A 3 -11.44 -18.27 25.36
C LEU A 3 -11.63 -16.99 24.53
N ASN A 4 -12.08 -15.88 25.14
CA ASN A 4 -12.27 -14.61 24.44
C ASN A 4 -11.00 -13.74 24.39
N PHE A 5 -10.08 -13.90 25.36
CA PHE A 5 -8.84 -13.10 25.40
C PHE A 5 -7.84 -13.53 24.32
N THR A 6 -7.69 -14.84 24.08
CA THR A 6 -6.74 -15.36 23.08
C THR A 6 -7.15 -15.05 21.64
N ASN A 7 -8.45 -14.98 21.35
CA ASN A 7 -8.97 -14.60 20.05
C ASN A 7 -8.75 -13.11 19.76
N ASP A 8 -8.99 -12.25 20.74
CA ASP A 8 -8.85 -10.79 20.58
C ASP A 8 -7.36 -10.38 20.42
N ASP A 9 -6.44 -11.07 21.11
CA ASP A 9 -5.01 -10.85 20.98
C ASP A 9 -4.45 -11.37 19.63
N ASN A 10 -4.88 -12.55 19.17
CA ASN A 10 -4.52 -13.05 17.83
C ASN A 10 -5.05 -12.13 16.73
N TYR A 11 -6.29 -11.65 16.86
CA TYR A 11 -6.90 -10.73 15.90
C TYR A 11 -6.12 -9.40 15.81
N LYS A 12 -5.77 -8.79 16.95
CA LYS A 12 -4.94 -7.58 16.99
C LYS A 12 -3.56 -7.82 16.39
N TYR A 13 -2.96 -8.97 16.66
CA TYR A 13 -1.64 -9.32 16.14
C TYR A 13 -1.66 -9.52 14.62
N GLN A 14 -2.67 -10.21 14.09
CA GLN A 14 -2.83 -10.47 12.66
C GLN A 14 -3.09 -9.18 11.88
N LYS A 15 -3.94 -8.31 12.41
CA LYS A 15 -4.20 -6.96 11.85
C LYS A 15 -2.96 -6.07 11.85
N ALA A 16 -2.14 -6.15 12.90
CA ALA A 16 -0.87 -5.44 12.95
C ALA A 16 0.12 -5.99 11.90
N LYS A 17 0.15 -7.31 11.72
CA LYS A 17 1.01 -7.99 10.75
C LYS A 17 0.65 -7.65 9.31
N ASP A 18 -0.64 -7.70 8.96
CA ASP A 18 -1.14 -7.37 7.61
C ASP A 18 -0.83 -5.91 7.24
N LYS A 19 -0.96 -4.98 8.20
CA LYS A 19 -0.55 -3.59 8.00
C LYS A 19 0.94 -3.46 7.71
N VAL A 20 1.79 -4.16 8.47
CA VAL A 20 3.24 -4.10 8.29
C VAL A 20 3.63 -4.70 6.93
N GLU A 21 2.97 -5.76 6.49
CA GLU A 21 3.21 -6.40 5.20
C GLU A 21 2.81 -5.50 4.02
N ALA A 22 1.64 -4.87 4.10
CA ALA A 22 1.18 -3.89 3.11
C ALA A 22 2.13 -2.68 3.02
N ILE A 23 2.57 -2.15 4.17
CA ILE A 23 3.54 -1.04 4.24
C ILE A 23 4.88 -1.47 3.63
N LYS A 24 5.37 -2.67 3.92
CA LYS A 24 6.62 -3.20 3.34
C LYS A 24 6.56 -3.28 1.81
N GLY A 25 5.46 -3.81 1.26
CA GLY A 25 5.26 -3.89 -0.19
C GLY A 25 5.20 -2.51 -0.86
N PHE A 26 4.54 -1.54 -0.22
CA PHE A 26 4.50 -0.17 -0.69
C PHE A 26 5.88 0.51 -0.67
N TYR A 27 6.61 0.41 0.44
CA TYR A 27 7.94 1.03 0.56
C TYR A 27 8.91 0.49 -0.47
N GLY A 28 8.88 -0.82 -0.78
CA GLY A 28 9.72 -1.39 -1.84
C GLY A 28 9.45 -0.75 -3.21
N ASN A 29 8.17 -0.63 -3.59
CA ASN A 29 7.80 -0.05 -4.87
C ASN A 29 8.03 1.47 -4.92
N LEU A 30 7.78 2.18 -3.81
CA LEU A 30 8.04 3.61 -3.68
C LEU A 30 9.54 3.92 -3.77
N LEU A 31 10.38 3.13 -3.11
CA LEU A 31 11.83 3.31 -3.12
C LEU A 31 12.39 3.04 -4.52
N ALA A 32 11.93 1.97 -5.18
CA ALA A 32 12.24 1.72 -6.58
C ALA A 32 11.82 2.91 -7.48
N TYR A 33 10.60 3.43 -7.32
CA TYR A 33 10.12 4.60 -8.07
C TYR A 33 11.00 5.84 -7.82
N CYS A 34 11.37 6.10 -6.57
CA CYS A 34 12.18 7.24 -6.18
C CYS A 34 13.62 7.18 -6.73
N ILE A 35 14.15 5.98 -7.02
CA ILE A 35 15.47 5.81 -7.64
C ILE A 35 15.37 5.81 -9.16
N VAL A 36 14.40 5.07 -9.72
CA VAL A 36 14.28 4.85 -11.17
C VAL A 36 13.84 6.12 -11.88
N ILE A 37 12.88 6.88 -11.34
CA ILE A 37 12.36 8.09 -12.01
C ILE A 37 13.44 9.18 -12.17
N PRO A 38 14.27 9.52 -11.16
CA PRO A 38 15.38 10.45 -11.34
C PRO A 38 16.42 9.97 -12.34
N ILE A 39 16.72 8.67 -12.39
CA ILE A 39 17.63 8.10 -13.39
C ILE A 39 17.06 8.31 -14.79
N LEU A 40 15.78 8.00 -15.01
CA LEU A 40 15.13 8.26 -16.30
C LEU A 40 15.08 9.75 -16.63
N ALA A 41 14.79 10.61 -15.65
CA ALA A 41 14.76 12.06 -15.84
C ALA A 41 16.14 12.60 -16.24
N PHE A 42 17.21 12.08 -15.63
CA PHE A 42 18.59 12.43 -15.96
C PHE A 42 18.98 11.99 -17.37
N ILE A 43 18.63 10.76 -17.77
CA ILE A 43 18.84 10.28 -19.14
C ILE A 43 18.07 11.14 -20.14
N ASN A 44 16.81 11.42 -19.83
CA ASN A 44 15.96 12.24 -20.67
C ASN A 44 16.50 13.67 -20.85
N TYR A 45 17.04 14.27 -19.79
CA TYR A 45 17.68 15.59 -19.86
C TYR A 45 18.92 15.60 -20.77
N ASN A 46 19.68 14.49 -20.84
CA ASN A 46 20.90 14.40 -21.64
C ASN A 46 20.65 13.98 -23.10
N THR A 47 19.60 13.22 -23.38
CA THR A 47 19.45 12.56 -24.70
C THR A 47 18.50 13.29 -25.65
N THR A 48 17.42 13.92 -25.16
CA THR A 48 16.34 14.42 -26.04
C THR A 48 15.68 15.68 -25.49
N SER A 49 15.25 16.62 -26.34
CA SER A 49 14.43 17.78 -25.93
C SER A 49 12.97 17.44 -25.58
N PHE A 50 12.54 16.18 -25.75
CA PHE A 50 11.18 15.72 -25.49
C PHE A 50 11.12 14.87 -24.21
N PRO A 51 10.31 15.23 -23.20
CA PRO A 51 10.34 14.59 -21.89
C PRO A 51 9.62 13.24 -21.84
N TRP A 52 10.18 12.23 -22.50
CA TRP A 52 9.59 10.89 -22.58
C TRP A 52 9.56 10.17 -21.22
N ALA A 53 10.43 10.56 -20.27
CA ALA A 53 10.44 10.03 -18.91
C ALA A 53 9.14 10.32 -18.12
N ILE A 54 8.29 11.25 -18.60
CA ILE A 54 7.03 11.59 -17.93
C ILE A 54 5.98 10.47 -18.06
N PHE A 55 6.02 9.69 -19.13
CA PHE A 55 5.09 8.57 -19.34
C PHE A 55 5.27 7.45 -18.31
N PRO A 56 6.48 6.89 -18.09
CA PRO A 56 6.70 5.93 -17.02
C PRO A 56 6.53 6.56 -15.63
N ALA A 57 6.88 7.84 -15.44
CA ALA A 57 6.61 8.52 -14.17
C ALA A 57 5.11 8.58 -13.84
N LEU A 58 4.27 8.98 -14.79
CA LEU A 58 2.82 9.07 -14.56
C LEU A 58 2.17 7.69 -14.43
N GLY A 59 2.50 6.75 -15.32
CA GLY A 59 1.91 5.40 -15.28
C GLY A 59 2.29 4.63 -14.02
N TRP A 60 3.57 4.64 -13.66
CA TRP A 60 4.06 3.93 -12.49
C TRP A 60 3.75 4.68 -11.19
N GLY A 61 3.75 6.02 -11.24
CA GLY A 61 3.35 6.89 -10.13
C GLY A 61 1.91 6.65 -9.70
N PHE A 62 0.99 6.44 -10.65
CA PHE A 62 -0.39 6.06 -10.32
C PHE A 62 -0.46 4.73 -9.56
N GLY A 63 0.31 3.72 -10.00
CA GLY A 63 0.42 2.44 -9.31
C GLY A 63 0.98 2.57 -7.89
N VAL A 64 2.01 3.41 -7.69
CA VAL A 64 2.57 3.70 -6.37
C VAL A 64 1.55 4.41 -5.48
N ILE A 65 0.79 5.38 -6.00
CA ILE A 65 -0.27 6.07 -5.25
C ILE A 65 -1.36 5.08 -4.82
N MET A 66 -1.80 4.20 -5.70
CA MET A 66 -2.78 3.16 -5.37
C MET A 66 -2.26 2.19 -4.30
N ASN A 67 -1.00 1.79 -4.40
CA ASN A 67 -0.37 0.92 -3.42
C ASN A 67 -0.19 1.61 -2.07
N GLY A 68 0.11 2.93 -2.07
CA GLY A 68 0.23 3.74 -0.86
C GLY A 68 -1.09 3.97 -0.14
N LEU A 69 -2.17 4.17 -0.90
CA LEU A 69 -3.52 4.25 -0.36
C LEU A 69 -3.93 2.94 0.31
N CYS A 70 -3.65 1.79 -0.32
CA CYS A 70 -3.81 0.47 0.31
C CYS A 70 -2.95 0.32 1.58
N ALA A 71 -1.66 0.69 1.54
CA ALA A 71 -0.75 0.53 2.67
C ALA A 71 -1.09 1.40 3.89
N TYR A 72 -1.62 2.61 3.68
CA TYR A 72 -2.07 3.49 4.77
C TYR A 72 -3.46 3.13 5.32
N GLY A 73 -4.08 2.04 4.85
CA GLY A 73 -5.40 1.60 5.30
C GLY A 73 -6.54 2.44 4.71
N TYR A 74 -6.27 3.18 3.64
CA TYR A 74 -7.25 3.88 2.82
C TYR A 74 -7.57 3.02 1.60
N SER A 75 -8.13 1.83 1.84
CA SER A 75 -8.71 1.01 0.77
C SER A 75 -9.65 1.91 -0.05
N PRO A 76 -9.34 2.19 -1.34
CA PRO A 76 -10.10 3.16 -2.14
C PRO A 76 -11.57 2.77 -2.34
N LEU A 77 -11.91 1.50 -2.07
CA LEU A 77 -13.24 0.91 -2.27
C LEU A 77 -13.95 0.48 -0.98
N PHE A 78 -13.22 0.12 0.08
CA PHE A 78 -13.79 -0.46 1.29
C PHE A 78 -12.98 -0.04 2.51
N GLY A 79 -13.23 1.17 2.99
CA GLY A 79 -12.55 1.72 4.16
C GLY A 79 -12.68 0.82 5.40
N LYS A 80 -11.82 1.10 6.38
CA LYS A 80 -11.67 0.45 7.70
C LYS A 80 -12.99 0.02 8.41
N ASN A 81 -14.09 0.72 8.12
CA ASN A 81 -15.44 0.39 8.60
C ASN A 81 -15.99 -0.94 8.03
N TRP A 82 -15.63 -1.33 6.80
CA TRP A 82 -16.06 -2.60 6.22
C TRP A 82 -15.37 -3.78 6.88
N GLU A 83 -14.07 -3.68 7.13
CA GLU A 83 -13.32 -4.69 7.90
C GLU A 83 -13.92 -4.85 9.30
N GLU A 84 -14.15 -3.75 10.02
CA GLU A 84 -14.75 -3.80 11.36
C GLU A 84 -16.16 -4.43 11.36
N ARG A 85 -16.97 -4.19 10.31
CA ARG A 85 -18.26 -4.88 10.15
C ARG A 85 -18.10 -6.36 9.86
N LYS A 86 -17.19 -6.74 8.97
CA LYS A 86 -16.98 -8.15 8.62
C LYS A 86 -16.47 -8.97 9.78
N ILE A 87 -15.56 -8.41 10.57
CA ILE A 87 -15.07 -9.05 11.78
C ILE A 87 -16.18 -9.17 12.84
N LYS A 88 -17.07 -8.18 12.95
CA LYS A 88 -18.27 -8.31 13.79
C LYS A 88 -19.21 -9.41 13.31
N GLU A 89 -19.41 -9.56 12.01
CA GLU A 89 -20.21 -10.66 11.44
C GLU A 89 -19.61 -12.03 11.79
N PHE A 90 -18.31 -12.24 11.55
CA PHE A 90 -17.64 -13.52 11.85
C PHE A 90 -17.53 -13.85 13.35
N MET A 91 -17.71 -12.87 14.24
CA MET A 91 -17.68 -13.06 15.70
C MET A 91 -19.09 -13.27 16.28
N GLN A 92 -20.14 -13.02 15.50
CA GLN A 92 -21.55 -13.24 15.88
C GLN A 92 -22.15 -14.53 15.29
N GLU A 93 -21.44 -15.19 14.37
CA GLU A 93 -21.64 -16.61 14.01
C GLU A 93 -20.82 -17.53 14.93
#